data_AF-A0A5D0SGQ8-F1
#
_entry.id   AF-A0A5D0SGQ8-F1
#
_cell.length_a   1.000
_cell.length_b   1.000
_cell.length_c   1.000
_cell.angle_alpha   90.00
_cell.angle_beta   90.00
_cell.angle_gamma   90.00
#
_symmetry.space_group_name_H-M   'P 1'
#
loop_
_entity.id
_entity.type
_entity.pdbx_description
1 polymer ?
#
loop_
_entity_poly.entity_id
_entity_poly.type
_entity_poly.pdbx_seq_one_letter_code
_entity_poly.pdbx_strand_id
1 'polypeptide(L)'
;MEIGDPVYSNVGDVAEQLEPGVPFTAGNMHQSIFDKDLAAGGTDYYLDRVLGVQGTVGSAVLMTRGRSLYMRGASNNNFTVMGFAGSAFVGGPNNLGNLYTVTVPGQTVTEVNANRFNAPSHAKSRYTVGTSGVTADLTKFITYDNVAVTAITFNNPGEGPATFTVRAASPLATQAGAGPAELTGTRTITSGSNNGLVDTPWNSIKVDLTGPGFSRTGTNLDREITVPAGGSVALSVVGAVSSATLPATVESYQEYAGLSPADAVRTGVTEFNRRWAQDVPYIDVPDPALEKAIVYRWWGERYNTL
;
A
#
# COMPACT_ATOMS: atom_id res chain seq x y z
N MET A 1 -38.88 -12.84 24.66
CA MET A 1 -38.18 -13.68 23.68
C MET A 1 -36.71 -13.65 24.07
N GLU A 2 -36.17 -14.73 24.60
CA GLU A 2 -34.73 -14.82 24.91
C GLU A 2 -34.01 -15.20 23.61
N ILE A 3 -33.29 -14.22 23.05
CA ILE A 3 -32.39 -14.41 21.92
C ILE A 3 -31.01 -14.32 22.59
N GLY A 4 -30.32 -15.45 22.76
CA GLY A 4 -29.05 -15.48 23.52
C GLY A 4 -27.98 -14.54 22.96
N ASP A 5 -26.98 -14.22 23.78
CA ASP A 5 -25.88 -13.34 23.41
C ASP A 5 -24.91 -14.01 22.43
N PRO A 6 -24.25 -13.23 21.53
CA PRO A 6 -23.21 -13.75 20.67
C PRO A 6 -22.00 -14.24 21.48
N VAL A 7 -21.35 -15.30 20.99
CA VAL A 7 -20.08 -15.80 21.54
C VAL A 7 -18.96 -15.50 20.56
N TYR A 8 -18.06 -14.60 20.93
CA TYR A 8 -16.89 -14.23 20.13
C TYR A 8 -15.73 -15.20 20.37
N SER A 9 -14.98 -15.52 19.31
CA SER A 9 -13.73 -16.26 19.39
C SER A 9 -12.52 -15.31 19.46
N ASN A 10 -11.38 -15.82 19.94
CA ASN A 10 -10.09 -15.11 19.97
C ASN A 10 -10.11 -13.76 20.73
N VAL A 11 -11.01 -13.61 21.72
CA VAL A 11 -11.16 -12.36 22.48
C VAL A 11 -9.88 -11.96 23.23
N GLY A 12 -9.10 -12.95 23.70
CA GLY A 12 -7.81 -12.70 24.36
C GLY A 12 -6.81 -11.99 23.44
N ASP A 13 -6.61 -12.51 22.22
CA ASP A 13 -5.73 -11.90 21.21
C ASP A 13 -6.21 -10.50 20.82
N VAL A 14 -7.54 -10.30 20.73
CA VAL A 14 -8.13 -8.99 20.43
C VAL A 14 -7.86 -7.98 21.55
N ALA A 15 -8.00 -8.40 22.81
CA ALA A 15 -7.69 -7.55 23.95
C ALA A 15 -6.21 -7.11 23.94
N GLU A 16 -5.29 -8.05 23.69
CA GLU A 16 -3.85 -7.74 23.59
C GLU A 16 -3.54 -6.74 22.46
N GLN A 17 -4.21 -6.87 21.30
CA GLN A 17 -4.04 -5.94 20.19
C GLN A 17 -4.55 -4.53 20.51
N LEU A 18 -5.61 -4.41 21.31
CA LEU A 18 -6.23 -3.15 21.70
C LEU A 18 -5.49 -2.44 22.84
N GLU A 19 -4.52 -3.08 23.47
CA GLU A 19 -3.72 -2.47 24.52
C GLU A 19 -3.01 -1.20 24.00
N PRO A 20 -3.37 -0.01 24.53
CA PRO A 20 -2.80 1.25 24.05
C PRO A 20 -1.34 1.41 24.49
N GLY A 21 -0.94 0.70 25.55
CA GLY A 21 0.40 0.74 26.12
C GLY A 21 0.78 2.10 26.73
N VAL A 22 -0.17 3.03 26.87
CA VAL A 22 -0.03 4.30 27.58
C VAL A 22 -1.18 4.44 28.58
N PRO A 23 -1.01 5.17 29.69
CA PRO A 23 -2.12 5.50 30.57
C PRO A 23 -3.22 6.24 29.83
N PHE A 24 -4.48 6.00 30.22
CA PHE A 24 -5.61 6.73 29.67
C PHE A 24 -5.45 8.24 29.84
N THR A 25 -5.85 8.99 28.82
CA THR A 25 -5.99 10.45 28.87
C THR A 25 -7.30 10.88 28.25
N ALA A 26 -7.98 11.83 28.91
CA ALA A 26 -9.23 12.42 28.41
C ALA A 26 -9.01 13.43 27.26
N GLY A 27 -7.75 13.76 26.92
CA GLY A 27 -7.41 14.67 25.84
C GLY A 27 -7.53 14.01 24.47
N ASN A 28 -6.40 13.52 23.94
CA ASN A 28 -6.38 12.72 22.72
C ASN A 28 -5.58 11.44 22.98
N MET A 29 -6.31 10.34 23.19
CA MET A 29 -5.72 9.03 23.46
C MET A 29 -4.95 8.50 22.25
N HIS A 30 -5.49 8.59 21.03
CA HIS A 30 -4.78 8.15 19.84
C HIS A 30 -3.50 8.95 19.58
N GLN A 31 -3.47 10.25 19.89
CA GLN A 31 -2.25 11.04 19.80
C GLN A 31 -1.18 10.54 20.79
N SER A 32 -1.59 10.21 22.02
CA SER A 32 -0.65 9.68 23.03
C SER A 32 -0.10 8.31 22.63
N ILE A 33 -0.94 7.44 22.05
CA ILE A 33 -0.52 6.15 21.50
C ILE A 33 0.43 6.36 20.31
N PHE A 34 0.07 7.24 19.37
CA PHE A 34 0.89 7.55 18.20
C PHE A 34 2.26 8.10 18.59
N ASP A 35 2.33 9.02 19.56
CA ASP A 35 3.59 9.62 20.01
C ASP A 35 4.50 8.55 20.66
N LYS A 36 3.92 7.61 21.41
CA LYS A 36 4.65 6.45 21.95
C LYS A 36 5.17 5.55 20.82
N ASP A 37 4.32 5.16 19.88
CA ASP A 37 4.70 4.29 18.77
C ASP A 37 5.78 4.94 17.87
N LEU A 38 5.67 6.26 17.64
CA LEU A 38 6.67 7.06 16.93
C LEU A 38 8.00 7.09 17.69
N ALA A 39 7.98 7.33 19.01
CA ALA A 39 9.18 7.31 19.85
C ALA A 39 9.83 5.91 19.92
N ALA A 40 9.05 4.84 19.74
CA ALA A 40 9.53 3.47 19.64
C ALA A 40 10.09 3.10 18.24
N GLY A 41 10.13 4.05 17.29
CA GLY A 41 10.74 3.88 15.97
C GLY A 41 9.75 3.92 14.80
N GLY A 42 8.43 3.99 15.07
CA GLY A 42 7.41 4.19 14.03
C GLY A 42 7.27 3.04 13.03
N THR A 43 7.54 1.81 13.47
CA THR A 43 7.47 0.60 12.62
C THR A 43 6.24 -0.26 12.89
N ASP A 44 5.55 -0.03 14.01
CA ASP A 44 4.37 -0.78 14.45
C ASP A 44 3.38 0.18 15.15
N TYR A 45 2.39 0.66 14.40
CA TYR A 45 1.39 1.61 14.89
C TYR A 45 0.11 0.90 15.32
N TYR A 46 -0.52 1.43 16.37
CA TYR A 46 -1.75 0.89 16.97
C TYR A 46 -2.83 0.44 15.99
N LEU A 47 -3.24 1.29 15.04
CA LEU A 47 -4.29 0.93 14.11
C LEU A 47 -3.90 -0.29 13.24
N ASP A 48 -2.67 -0.32 12.76
CA ASP A 48 -2.17 -1.41 11.93
C ASP A 48 -1.99 -2.70 12.75
N ARG A 49 -1.68 -2.60 14.05
CA ARG A 49 -1.65 -3.73 14.98
C ARG A 49 -3.05 -4.29 15.26
N VAL A 50 -4.05 -3.42 15.42
CA VAL A 50 -5.45 -3.81 15.69
C VAL A 50 -6.13 -4.41 14.46
N LEU A 51 -5.96 -3.79 13.29
CA LEU A 51 -6.67 -4.18 12.06
C LEU A 51 -5.81 -4.98 11.07
N GLY A 52 -4.52 -5.15 11.35
CA GLY A 52 -3.62 -5.91 10.51
C GLY A 52 -3.98 -7.40 10.49
N VAL A 53 -3.93 -7.99 9.30
CA VAL A 53 -4.21 -9.41 9.09
C VAL A 53 -2.98 -10.08 8.47
N GLN A 54 -2.55 -11.19 9.08
CA GLN A 54 -1.48 -12.04 8.57
C GLN A 54 -2.02 -13.19 7.72
N GLY A 55 -1.25 -13.59 6.71
CA GLY A 55 -1.59 -14.71 5.84
C GLY A 55 -2.67 -14.38 4.79
N THR A 56 -3.14 -15.42 4.10
CA THR A 56 -4.00 -15.29 2.91
C THR A 56 -5.49 -15.19 3.22
N VAL A 57 -5.92 -15.63 4.40
CA VAL A 57 -7.32 -15.66 4.79
C VAL A 57 -7.80 -14.25 5.10
N GLY A 58 -8.91 -13.83 4.48
CA GLY A 58 -9.52 -12.52 4.74
C GLY A 58 -8.74 -11.30 4.23
N SER A 59 -7.58 -11.48 3.58
CA SER A 59 -6.68 -10.39 3.19
C SER A 59 -6.74 -9.98 1.72
N ALA A 60 -7.64 -10.53 0.90
CA ALA A 60 -7.65 -10.29 -0.56
C ALA A 60 -8.04 -8.85 -0.97
N VAL A 61 -8.67 -8.07 -0.08
CA VAL A 61 -8.90 -6.64 -0.26
C VAL A 61 -7.67 -5.89 0.23
N LEU A 62 -7.03 -5.09 -0.63
CA LEU A 62 -5.92 -4.24 -0.21
C LEU A 62 -6.46 -3.08 0.62
N MET A 63 -6.04 -2.97 1.88
CA MET A 63 -6.61 -1.98 2.82
C MET A 63 -6.07 -0.56 2.62
N THR A 64 -4.80 -0.44 2.20
CA THR A 64 -4.17 0.85 1.92
C THR A 64 -4.77 1.50 0.67
N ARG A 65 -5.14 2.77 0.77
CA ARG A 65 -5.70 3.58 -0.31
C ARG A 65 -5.37 5.06 -0.14
N GLY A 66 -5.42 5.79 -1.24
CA GLY A 66 -5.42 7.25 -1.25
C GLY A 66 -6.82 7.82 -1.12
N ARG A 67 -6.91 9.14 -1.18
CA ARG A 67 -8.20 9.85 -1.14
C ARG A 67 -9.12 9.46 -2.29
N SER A 68 -8.58 9.21 -3.48
CA SER A 68 -9.36 8.75 -4.64
C SER A 68 -8.83 7.48 -5.31
N LEU A 69 -7.53 7.18 -5.20
CA LEU A 69 -6.91 5.98 -5.75
C LEU A 69 -7.02 4.80 -4.78
N TYR A 70 -7.58 3.68 -5.24
CA TYR A 70 -7.71 2.45 -4.45
C TYR A 70 -7.73 1.19 -5.34
N MET A 71 -7.43 0.05 -4.73
CA MET A 71 -7.57 -1.26 -5.38
C MET A 71 -8.87 -1.90 -4.93
N ARG A 72 -9.83 -2.06 -5.85
CA ARG A 72 -11.17 -2.56 -5.51
C ARG A 72 -11.26 -4.07 -5.65
N GLY A 73 -12.01 -4.67 -4.72
CA GLY A 73 -12.40 -6.08 -4.77
C GLY A 73 -11.37 -7.01 -4.12
N ALA A 74 -11.84 -8.21 -3.80
CA ALA A 74 -11.00 -9.28 -3.28
C ALA A 74 -10.24 -9.94 -4.44
N SER A 75 -9.04 -9.44 -4.74
CA SER A 75 -8.18 -9.98 -5.80
C SER A 75 -6.86 -10.45 -5.22
N ASN A 76 -6.53 -11.73 -5.41
CA ASN A 76 -5.23 -12.25 -4.99
C ASN A 76 -4.06 -11.56 -5.73
N ASN A 77 -4.30 -10.99 -6.91
CA ASN A 77 -3.27 -10.23 -7.64
C ASN A 77 -2.78 -9.00 -6.85
N ASN A 78 -3.57 -8.49 -5.90
CA ASN A 78 -3.11 -7.49 -4.95
C ASN A 78 -1.92 -7.98 -4.12
N PHE A 79 -1.59 -9.27 -4.11
CA PHE A 79 -0.49 -9.83 -3.33
C PHE A 79 0.38 -10.79 -4.13
N THR A 80 -0.18 -11.60 -5.03
CA THR A 80 0.60 -12.57 -5.80
C THR A 80 1.46 -11.95 -6.90
N VAL A 81 1.27 -10.66 -7.19
CA VAL A 81 2.07 -9.89 -8.15
C VAL A 81 2.63 -8.66 -7.44
N MET A 82 3.95 -8.47 -7.49
CA MET A 82 4.59 -7.28 -6.89
C MET A 82 4.12 -6.00 -7.60
N GLY A 83 4.06 -4.89 -6.87
CA GLY A 83 3.44 -3.64 -7.33
C GLY A 83 1.96 -3.54 -6.97
N PHE A 84 1.19 -2.78 -7.76
CA PHE A 84 -0.25 -2.59 -7.60
C PHE A 84 -1.01 -3.23 -8.76
N ALA A 85 -0.98 -4.57 -8.78
CA ALA A 85 -1.78 -5.38 -9.69
C ALA A 85 -3.19 -5.63 -9.13
N GLY A 86 -4.13 -5.98 -10.01
CA GLY A 86 -5.53 -6.20 -9.67
C GLY A 86 -6.44 -5.23 -10.42
N SER A 87 -7.32 -4.55 -9.69
CA SER A 87 -8.30 -3.62 -10.25
C SER A 87 -8.17 -2.26 -9.57
N ALA A 88 -7.41 -1.36 -10.17
CA ALA A 88 -7.24 0.02 -9.73
C ALA A 88 -8.46 0.86 -10.11
N PHE A 89 -8.89 1.73 -9.20
CA PHE A 89 -9.99 2.66 -9.38
C PHE A 89 -9.58 4.05 -8.88
N VAL A 90 -10.18 5.08 -9.47
CA VAL A 90 -9.93 6.48 -9.15
C VAL A 90 -11.26 7.20 -9.10
N GLY A 91 -11.88 7.28 -7.92
CA GLY A 91 -13.15 7.98 -7.65
C GLY A 91 -14.40 7.65 -8.49
N GLY A 92 -14.31 6.76 -9.47
CA GLY A 92 -15.40 6.41 -10.37
C GLY A 92 -15.58 4.90 -10.51
N PRO A 93 -16.56 4.43 -11.29
CA PRO A 93 -16.86 3.02 -11.48
C PRO A 93 -15.90 2.30 -12.45
N ASN A 94 -14.97 3.02 -13.08
CA ASN A 94 -14.12 2.49 -14.14
C ASN A 94 -12.98 1.67 -13.53
N ASN A 95 -12.97 0.38 -13.82
CA ASN A 95 -11.82 -0.48 -13.55
C ASN A 95 -10.69 -0.13 -14.53
N LEU A 96 -9.55 0.32 -14.00
CA LEU A 96 -8.37 0.66 -14.79
C LEU A 96 -7.43 -0.54 -15.01
N GLY A 97 -7.73 -1.70 -14.41
CA GLY A 97 -6.84 -2.85 -14.39
C GLY A 97 -5.68 -2.65 -13.41
N ASN A 98 -4.49 -3.15 -13.74
CA ASN A 98 -3.31 -2.90 -12.93
C ASN A 98 -2.94 -1.41 -12.95
N LEU A 99 -2.59 -0.83 -11.80
CA LEU A 99 -1.95 0.48 -11.79
C LEU A 99 -0.52 0.35 -12.34
N TYR A 100 0.27 -0.55 -11.75
CA TYR A 100 1.53 -1.02 -12.30
C TYR A 100 1.92 -2.36 -11.67
N THR A 101 2.80 -3.10 -12.34
CA THR A 101 3.41 -4.33 -11.80
C THR A 101 4.91 -4.17 -11.70
N VAL A 102 5.52 -4.91 -10.79
CA VAL A 102 6.97 -5.11 -10.71
C VAL A 102 7.25 -6.59 -10.95
N THR A 103 8.12 -6.91 -11.91
CA THR A 103 8.40 -8.29 -12.32
C THR A 103 9.89 -8.50 -12.49
N VAL A 104 10.31 -9.76 -12.55
CA VAL A 104 11.68 -10.15 -12.87
C VAL A 104 11.63 -10.98 -14.16
N PRO A 105 11.78 -10.37 -15.35
CA PRO A 105 11.65 -11.08 -16.62
C PRO A 105 12.57 -12.31 -16.68
N GLY A 106 12.03 -13.43 -17.17
CA GLY A 106 12.75 -14.70 -17.24
C GLY A 106 12.82 -15.46 -15.92
N GLN A 107 12.26 -14.94 -14.82
CA GLN A 107 12.18 -15.61 -13.53
C GLN A 107 10.72 -15.82 -13.11
N THR A 108 10.44 -16.97 -12.52
CA THR A 108 9.18 -17.18 -11.79
C THR A 108 9.25 -16.45 -10.45
N VAL A 109 8.25 -15.62 -10.15
CA VAL A 109 8.12 -14.95 -8.85
C VAL A 109 6.90 -15.51 -8.14
N THR A 110 7.09 -16.05 -6.94
CA THR A 110 6.03 -16.71 -6.18
C THR A 110 5.93 -16.10 -4.78
N GLU A 111 4.72 -15.72 -4.37
CA GLU A 111 4.48 -15.24 -3.01
C GLU A 111 4.68 -16.35 -1.97
N VAL A 112 5.35 -16.00 -0.86
CA VAL A 112 5.41 -16.80 0.36
C VAL A 112 4.24 -16.39 1.25
N ASN A 113 3.11 -17.06 1.08
CA ASN A 113 1.81 -16.72 1.71
C ASN A 113 1.88 -16.43 3.23
N ALA A 114 2.74 -17.13 3.97
CA ALA A 114 2.89 -16.94 5.42
C ALA A 114 3.46 -15.56 5.79
N ASN A 115 4.12 -14.87 4.87
CA ASN A 115 4.70 -13.54 5.08
C ASN A 115 3.78 -12.40 4.67
N ARG A 116 2.57 -12.70 4.16
CA ARG A 116 1.60 -11.66 3.83
C ARG A 116 1.14 -10.96 5.10
N PHE A 117 1.17 -9.64 5.08
CA PHE A 117 0.55 -8.77 6.07
C PHE A 117 -0.22 -7.68 5.34
N ASN A 118 -1.45 -7.39 5.77
CA ASN A 118 -2.28 -6.37 5.18
C ASN A 118 -2.93 -5.55 6.29
N ALA A 119 -2.68 -4.25 6.28
CA ALA A 119 -3.16 -3.31 7.29
C ALA A 119 -3.62 -2.01 6.62
N PRO A 120 -4.40 -1.17 7.32
CA PRO A 120 -4.88 0.11 6.81
C PRO A 120 -3.82 0.98 6.15
N SER A 121 -2.63 1.11 6.75
CA SER A 121 -1.60 1.99 6.19
C SER A 121 -0.79 1.35 5.06
N HIS A 122 -0.56 0.03 5.09
CA HIS A 122 0.32 -0.66 4.17
C HIS A 122 0.07 -2.16 4.07
N ALA A 123 0.65 -2.78 3.04
CA ALA A 123 0.78 -4.22 2.92
C ALA A 123 2.25 -4.64 2.83
N LYS A 124 2.57 -5.80 3.38
CA LYS A 124 3.87 -6.47 3.25
C LYS A 124 3.68 -7.86 2.66
N SER A 125 4.66 -8.34 1.90
CA SER A 125 4.77 -9.74 1.54
C SER A 125 6.21 -10.11 1.18
N ARG A 126 6.49 -11.41 1.12
CA ARG A 126 7.77 -11.96 0.65
C ARG A 126 7.52 -12.78 -0.59
N TYR A 127 8.46 -12.74 -1.53
CA TYR A 127 8.43 -13.56 -2.74
C TYR A 127 9.74 -14.32 -2.90
N THR A 128 9.68 -15.50 -3.50
CA THR A 128 10.86 -16.18 -4.05
C THR A 128 11.07 -15.75 -5.50
N VAL A 129 12.32 -15.58 -5.92
CA VAL A 129 12.70 -15.16 -7.27
C VAL A 129 13.51 -16.25 -7.95
N GLY A 130 12.89 -16.90 -8.94
CA GLY A 130 13.50 -17.98 -9.69
C GLY A 130 13.85 -19.18 -8.81
N THR A 131 14.96 -19.84 -9.15
CA THR A 131 15.52 -20.98 -8.40
C THR A 131 16.77 -20.62 -7.61
N SER A 132 17.21 -19.35 -7.65
CA SER A 132 18.45 -18.86 -7.03
C SER A 132 18.42 -18.82 -5.50
N GLY A 133 17.24 -18.96 -4.89
CA GLY A 133 17.03 -18.73 -3.45
C GLY A 133 16.90 -17.26 -3.06
N VAL A 134 17.04 -16.32 -4.01
CA VAL A 134 16.79 -14.89 -3.75
C VAL A 134 15.34 -14.68 -3.33
N THR A 135 15.16 -13.90 -2.27
CA THR A 135 13.84 -13.44 -1.83
C THR A 135 13.67 -11.96 -2.11
N ALA A 136 12.42 -11.53 -2.33
CA ALA A 136 12.03 -10.12 -2.42
C ALA A 136 11.08 -9.81 -1.27
N ASP A 137 11.55 -9.00 -0.31
CA ASP A 137 10.73 -8.47 0.79
C ASP A 137 10.12 -7.14 0.34
N LEU A 138 8.79 -7.13 0.19
CA LEU A 138 8.05 -6.00 -0.36
C LEU A 138 7.23 -5.33 0.74
N THR A 139 7.25 -4.00 0.77
CA THR A 139 6.25 -3.17 1.44
C THR A 139 5.63 -2.21 0.44
N LYS A 140 4.31 -2.07 0.46
CA LYS A 140 3.59 -1.12 -0.42
C LYS A 140 2.47 -0.40 0.29
N PHE A 141 2.21 0.82 -0.14
CA PHE A 141 1.16 1.69 0.39
C PHE A 141 0.74 2.73 -0.64
N ILE A 142 -0.46 3.29 -0.48
CA ILE A 142 -0.93 4.43 -1.24
C ILE A 142 -1.04 5.61 -0.27
N THR A 143 -0.38 6.72 -0.59
CA THR A 143 -0.49 7.97 0.18
C THR A 143 -1.86 8.59 0.03
N TYR A 144 -2.23 9.48 0.94
CA TYR A 144 -3.46 10.25 0.82
C TYR A 144 -3.58 10.99 -0.50
N ASP A 145 -2.49 11.55 -1.02
CA ASP A 145 -2.46 12.25 -2.30
C ASP A 145 -2.26 11.31 -3.49
N ASN A 146 -2.69 10.05 -3.39
CA ASN A 146 -2.78 9.08 -4.47
C ASN A 146 -1.42 8.68 -5.09
N VAL A 147 -0.35 8.69 -4.29
CA VAL A 147 0.96 8.16 -4.69
C VAL A 147 1.06 6.72 -4.20
N ALA A 148 1.18 5.78 -5.13
CA ALA A 148 1.36 4.36 -4.87
C ALA A 148 2.85 4.02 -4.85
N VAL A 149 3.34 3.53 -3.72
CA VAL A 149 4.75 3.21 -3.51
C VAL A 149 4.94 1.72 -3.31
N THR A 150 5.94 1.15 -3.97
CA THR A 150 6.39 -0.23 -3.76
C THR A 150 7.88 -0.22 -3.45
N ALA A 151 8.24 -0.52 -2.20
CA ALA A 151 9.61 -0.71 -1.76
C ALA A 151 9.93 -2.21 -1.71
N ILE A 152 11.06 -2.62 -2.29
CA ILE A 152 11.48 -4.02 -2.36
C ILE A 152 12.93 -4.12 -1.92
N THR A 153 13.20 -5.05 -1.01
CA THR A 153 14.57 -5.49 -0.68
C THR A 153 14.76 -6.90 -1.20
N PHE A 154 15.67 -7.06 -2.17
CA PHE A 154 16.08 -8.38 -2.64
C PHE A 154 17.21 -8.89 -1.75
N ASN A 155 17.07 -10.09 -1.20
CA ASN A 155 18.07 -10.72 -0.33
C ASN A 155 18.57 -12.01 -0.99
N ASN A 156 19.89 -12.19 -1.04
CA ASN A 156 20.51 -13.38 -1.61
C ASN A 156 21.22 -14.19 -0.51
N PRO A 157 20.64 -15.31 -0.06
CA PRO A 157 21.27 -16.17 0.95
C PRO A 157 22.37 -17.08 0.36
N GLY A 158 22.53 -17.10 -0.97
CA GLY A 158 23.49 -17.96 -1.65
C GLY A 158 24.94 -17.48 -1.53
N GLU A 159 25.85 -18.34 -1.97
CA GLU A 159 27.31 -18.10 -1.92
C GLU A 159 27.86 -17.34 -3.14
N GLY A 160 27.04 -17.17 -4.19
CA GLY A 160 27.39 -16.43 -5.41
C GLY A 160 26.45 -15.24 -5.66
N PRO A 161 26.90 -14.19 -6.38
CA PRO A 161 26.03 -13.07 -6.74
C PRO A 161 24.92 -13.50 -7.70
N ALA A 162 23.75 -12.88 -7.58
CA ALA A 162 22.61 -13.10 -8.48
C ALA A 162 22.31 -11.82 -9.27
N THR A 163 22.43 -11.88 -10.60
CA THR A 163 22.13 -10.75 -11.50
C THR A 163 20.86 -11.01 -12.27
N PHE A 164 19.94 -10.03 -12.29
CA PHE A 164 18.71 -10.08 -13.06
C PHE A 164 18.16 -8.69 -13.31
N THR A 165 17.28 -8.57 -14.32
CA THR A 165 16.52 -7.36 -14.58
C THR A 165 15.26 -7.33 -13.72
N VAL A 166 15.02 -6.20 -13.05
CA VAL A 166 13.72 -5.86 -12.45
C VAL A 166 13.01 -4.91 -13.40
N ARG A 167 11.73 -5.18 -13.66
CA ARG A 167 10.89 -4.41 -14.58
C ARG A 167 9.68 -3.84 -13.87
N ALA A 168 9.49 -2.53 -13.95
CA ALA A 168 8.24 -1.87 -13.61
C ALA A 168 7.47 -1.53 -14.89
N ALA A 169 6.18 -1.88 -14.93
CA ALA A 169 5.34 -1.68 -16.11
C ALA A 169 3.93 -1.24 -15.72
N SER A 170 3.38 -0.26 -16.44
CA SER A 170 2.00 0.18 -16.27
C SER A 170 1.24 0.11 -17.60
N PRO A 171 0.04 -0.49 -17.65
CA PRO A 171 -0.82 -0.37 -18.84
C PRO A 171 -1.40 1.05 -18.98
N LEU A 172 -1.28 1.90 -17.95
CA LEU A 172 -1.84 3.25 -17.90
C LEU A 172 -0.80 4.32 -18.24
N ALA A 173 0.48 4.07 -17.93
CA ALA A 173 1.62 4.94 -18.24
C ALA A 173 2.60 4.24 -19.19
N THR A 174 2.47 4.51 -20.49
CA THR A 174 3.25 3.85 -21.55
C THR A 174 4.06 4.83 -22.41
N GLN A 175 3.87 6.13 -22.20
CA GLN A 175 4.56 7.18 -22.93
C GLN A 175 5.78 7.66 -22.16
N ALA A 176 6.75 8.23 -22.86
CA ALA A 176 7.91 8.88 -22.25
C ALA A 176 7.46 10.05 -21.35
N GLY A 177 7.79 9.99 -20.06
CA GLY A 177 7.68 11.12 -19.12
C GLY A 177 8.82 12.12 -19.26
N ALA A 178 8.89 13.08 -18.33
CA ALA A 178 9.88 14.16 -18.37
C ALA A 178 11.30 13.64 -18.11
N GLY A 179 11.46 12.70 -17.18
CA GLY A 179 12.75 12.08 -16.85
C GLY A 179 13.15 10.90 -17.74
N PRO A 180 14.45 10.52 -17.75
CA PRO A 180 14.94 9.31 -18.45
C PRO A 180 14.41 8.00 -17.85
N ALA A 181 13.87 8.06 -16.63
CA ALA A 181 13.34 6.95 -15.84
C ALA A 181 11.85 7.15 -15.49
N GLU A 182 11.10 7.81 -16.37
CA GLU A 182 9.70 8.17 -16.10
C GLU A 182 8.80 7.76 -17.26
N LEU A 183 7.70 7.09 -16.95
CA LEU A 183 6.61 6.84 -17.88
C LEU A 183 5.38 7.65 -17.46
N THR A 184 4.61 8.08 -18.44
CA THR A 184 3.37 8.82 -18.22
C THR A 184 2.25 8.32 -19.13
N GLY A 185 1.02 8.67 -18.80
CA GLY A 185 -0.14 8.47 -19.66
C GLY A 185 -1.36 9.21 -19.12
N THR A 186 -2.36 9.37 -19.98
CA THR A 186 -3.61 10.04 -19.63
C THR A 186 -4.77 9.09 -19.80
N ARG A 187 -5.72 9.15 -18.86
CA ARG A 187 -6.97 8.39 -18.93
C ARG A 187 -8.15 9.31 -18.66
N THR A 188 -9.23 9.07 -19.39
CA THR A 188 -10.53 9.63 -19.03
C THR A 188 -11.27 8.59 -18.18
N ILE A 189 -11.52 8.92 -16.92
CA ILE A 189 -12.45 8.19 -16.06
C ILE A 189 -13.84 8.75 -16.32
N THR A 190 -14.83 7.92 -16.65
CA THR A 190 -16.20 8.40 -16.87
C THR A 190 -16.97 8.23 -15.57
N SER A 191 -17.90 9.13 -15.22
CA SER A 191 -18.84 8.85 -14.11
C SER A 191 -19.85 7.76 -14.47
N GLY A 192 -19.80 7.30 -15.73
CA GLY A 192 -20.68 6.33 -16.32
C GLY A 192 -21.95 6.98 -16.84
N SER A 193 -22.31 6.62 -18.06
CA SER A 193 -23.66 6.69 -18.65
C SER A 193 -24.77 6.07 -17.76
N ASN A 194 -24.40 5.42 -16.64
CA ASN A 194 -25.29 4.69 -15.75
C ASN A 194 -26.10 5.59 -14.80
N ASN A 195 -25.67 6.84 -14.58
CA ASN A 195 -26.38 7.81 -13.73
C ASN A 195 -26.72 9.13 -14.45
N GLY A 196 -26.49 9.22 -15.76
CA GLY A 196 -26.81 10.42 -16.57
C GLY A 196 -26.01 11.68 -16.23
N LEU A 197 -24.89 11.55 -15.51
CA LEU A 197 -24.04 12.68 -15.12
C LEU A 197 -23.05 13.05 -16.24
N VAL A 198 -22.74 14.34 -16.32
CA VAL A 198 -21.79 14.90 -17.29
C VAL A 198 -20.37 14.81 -16.72
N ASP A 199 -19.48 14.22 -17.50
CA ASP A 199 -18.05 14.16 -17.18
C ASP A 199 -17.46 15.57 -17.02
N THR A 200 -16.72 15.82 -15.93
CA THR A 200 -16.11 17.13 -15.62
C THR A 200 -14.59 17.09 -15.86
N PRO A 201 -13.81 18.19 -15.74
CA PRO A 201 -12.36 18.12 -15.80
C PRO A 201 -11.70 17.15 -14.80
N TRP A 202 -12.40 16.78 -13.72
CA TRP A 202 -11.98 15.72 -12.79
C TRP A 202 -11.81 14.35 -13.47
N ASN A 203 -12.45 14.19 -14.62
CA ASN A 203 -12.49 12.96 -15.38
C ASN A 203 -11.21 12.73 -16.17
N SER A 204 -10.34 13.72 -16.36
CA SER A 204 -9.03 13.51 -16.96
C SER A 204 -7.99 13.33 -15.87
N ILE A 205 -7.40 12.14 -15.82
CA ILE A 205 -6.32 11.81 -14.89
C ILE A 205 -5.02 11.57 -15.67
N LYS A 206 -3.91 11.94 -15.04
CA LYS A 206 -2.55 11.61 -15.48
C LYS A 206 -1.99 10.54 -14.56
N VAL A 207 -1.43 9.49 -15.16
CA VAL A 207 -0.77 8.41 -14.46
C VAL A 207 0.72 8.50 -14.75
N ASP A 208 1.51 8.53 -13.69
CA ASP A 208 2.97 8.59 -13.77
C ASP A 208 3.59 7.38 -13.08
N LEU A 209 4.76 6.95 -13.57
CA LEU A 209 5.52 5.83 -13.01
C LEU A 209 7.02 6.13 -13.10
N THR A 210 7.73 5.98 -12.00
CA THR A 210 9.20 6.10 -11.94
C THR A 210 9.80 5.11 -10.94
N GLY A 211 11.13 5.02 -10.92
CA GLY A 211 11.88 4.26 -9.95
C GLY A 211 13.35 4.67 -9.96
N PRO A 212 13.96 5.04 -8.82
CA PRO A 212 15.39 5.34 -8.75
C PRO A 212 16.26 4.22 -9.31
N GLY A 213 17.19 4.58 -10.21
CA GLY A 213 18.10 3.66 -10.88
C GLY A 213 17.47 2.82 -12.00
N PHE A 214 16.18 2.99 -12.31
CA PHE A 214 15.58 2.43 -13.51
C PHE A 214 15.88 3.31 -14.73
N SER A 215 15.71 2.73 -15.92
CA SER A 215 15.76 3.43 -17.20
C SER A 215 14.60 2.99 -18.08
N ARG A 216 14.12 3.87 -18.97
CA ARG A 216 13.08 3.51 -19.94
C ARG A 216 13.58 2.49 -20.96
N THR A 217 12.82 1.41 -21.12
CA THR A 217 13.01 0.40 -22.16
C THR A 217 11.68 0.19 -22.89
N GLY A 218 11.51 0.88 -24.03
CA GLY A 218 10.21 0.94 -24.72
C GLY A 218 9.15 1.60 -23.84
N THR A 219 8.11 0.86 -23.50
CA THR A 219 7.00 1.30 -22.64
C THR A 219 7.14 0.81 -21.19
N ASN A 220 8.33 0.36 -20.77
CA ASN A 220 8.62 -0.14 -19.43
C ASN A 220 9.76 0.64 -18.79
N LEU A 221 9.94 0.45 -17.49
CA LEU A 221 11.15 0.83 -16.76
C LEU A 221 11.89 -0.44 -16.37
N ASP A 222 13.14 -0.56 -16.79
CA ASP A 222 14.02 -1.68 -16.45
C ASP A 222 15.22 -1.22 -15.62
N ARG A 223 15.60 -2.04 -14.65
CA ARG A 223 16.82 -1.90 -13.85
C ARG A 223 17.48 -3.26 -13.72
N GLU A 224 18.68 -3.42 -14.26
CA GLU A 224 19.52 -4.57 -13.92
C GLU A 224 20.08 -4.37 -12.51
N ILE A 225 20.00 -5.41 -11.68
CA ILE A 225 20.61 -5.43 -10.36
C ILE A 225 21.46 -6.68 -10.19
N THR A 226 22.51 -6.56 -9.40
CA THR A 226 23.30 -7.68 -8.89
C THR A 226 23.15 -7.71 -7.37
N VAL A 227 22.51 -8.75 -6.84
CA VAL A 227 22.38 -8.97 -5.40
C VAL A 227 23.60 -9.78 -4.93
N PRO A 228 24.50 -9.20 -4.12
CA PRO A 228 25.71 -9.88 -3.69
C PRO A 228 25.40 -11.12 -2.85
N ALA A 229 26.30 -12.11 -2.88
CA ALA A 229 26.23 -13.28 -2.01
C ALA A 229 26.12 -12.86 -0.53
N GLY A 230 25.18 -13.44 0.21
CA GLY A 230 24.91 -13.11 1.61
C GLY A 230 24.42 -11.67 1.86
N GLY A 231 24.09 -10.90 0.82
CA GLY A 231 23.73 -9.49 0.94
C GLY A 231 22.38 -9.14 0.29
N SER A 232 22.12 -7.84 0.19
CA SER A 232 20.84 -7.33 -0.29
C SER A 232 20.96 -6.08 -1.17
N VAL A 233 19.92 -5.84 -1.97
CA VAL A 233 19.75 -4.62 -2.77
C VAL A 233 18.32 -4.13 -2.59
N ALA A 234 18.17 -2.86 -2.21
CA ALA A 234 16.87 -2.22 -2.08
C ALA A 234 16.56 -1.33 -3.30
N LEU A 235 15.30 -1.31 -3.72
CA LEU A 235 14.77 -0.41 -4.74
C LEU A 235 13.34 -0.01 -4.44
N SER A 236 12.87 1.04 -5.10
CA SER A 236 11.49 1.49 -5.04
C SER A 236 10.96 1.76 -6.45
N VAL A 237 9.66 1.56 -6.60
CA VAL A 237 8.85 1.98 -7.75
C VAL A 237 7.73 2.85 -7.20
N VAL A 238 7.55 4.01 -7.82
CA VAL A 238 6.58 5.02 -7.41
C VAL A 238 5.68 5.31 -8.59
N GLY A 239 4.38 5.08 -8.40
CA GLY A 239 3.34 5.50 -9.33
C GLY A 239 2.44 6.55 -8.70
N ALA A 240 1.78 7.37 -9.51
CA ALA A 240 0.82 8.35 -9.01
C ALA A 240 -0.35 8.51 -9.97
N VAL A 241 -1.50 8.91 -9.43
CA VAL A 241 -2.64 9.37 -10.23
C VAL A 241 -2.97 10.81 -9.84
N SER A 242 -2.63 11.74 -10.74
CA SER A 242 -2.88 13.17 -10.56
C SER A 242 -4.04 13.66 -11.44
N SER A 243 -4.63 14.77 -11.03
CA SER A 243 -5.57 15.55 -11.85
C SER A 243 -5.33 17.03 -11.60
N ALA A 244 -5.81 17.90 -12.48
CA ALA A 244 -5.67 19.35 -12.32
C ALA A 244 -6.30 19.89 -11.02
N THR A 245 -7.27 19.16 -10.46
CA THR A 245 -7.94 19.53 -9.19
C THR A 245 -7.25 18.95 -7.95
N LEU A 246 -6.22 18.14 -8.12
CA LEU A 246 -5.42 17.53 -7.06
C LEU A 246 -3.92 17.82 -7.29
N PRO A 247 -3.50 19.10 -7.29
CA PRO A 247 -2.13 19.48 -7.63
C PRO A 247 -1.07 18.91 -6.66
N ALA A 248 -1.44 18.73 -5.39
CA ALA A 248 -0.55 18.17 -4.36
C ALA A 248 -0.04 16.76 -4.68
N THR A 249 -0.75 15.99 -5.52
CA THR A 249 -0.26 14.67 -5.97
C THR A 249 1.06 14.77 -6.72
N VAL A 250 1.28 15.84 -7.50
CA VAL A 250 2.51 15.99 -8.30
C VAL A 250 3.71 16.23 -7.38
N GLU A 251 3.56 17.09 -6.37
CA GLU A 251 4.59 17.37 -5.38
C GLU A 251 4.90 16.12 -4.54
N SER A 252 3.85 15.44 -4.04
CA SER A 252 4.00 14.19 -3.30
C SER A 252 4.66 13.10 -4.15
N TYR A 253 4.31 12.98 -5.43
CA TYR A 253 4.94 12.02 -6.34
C TYR A 253 6.46 12.26 -6.46
N GLN A 254 6.86 13.52 -6.64
CA GLN A 254 8.27 13.90 -6.76
C GLN A 254 9.03 13.67 -5.44
N GLU A 255 8.41 13.97 -4.30
CA GLU A 255 8.97 13.69 -2.98
C GLU A 255 9.25 12.19 -2.81
N TYR A 256 8.24 11.34 -2.98
CA TYR A 256 8.40 9.89 -2.81
C TYR A 256 9.34 9.27 -3.86
N ALA A 257 9.42 9.85 -5.07
CA ALA A 257 10.39 9.44 -6.08
C ALA A 257 11.85 9.74 -5.67
N GLY A 258 12.07 10.75 -4.82
CA GLY A 258 13.39 11.12 -4.29
C GLY A 258 13.80 10.38 -3.02
N LEU A 259 12.87 9.73 -2.31
CA LEU A 259 13.16 9.04 -1.06
C LEU A 259 13.82 7.68 -1.27
N SER A 260 14.68 7.28 -0.32
CA SER A 260 15.13 5.90 -0.24
C SER A 260 13.94 4.97 0.05
N PRO A 261 14.00 3.67 -0.33
CA PRO A 261 12.89 2.74 -0.09
C PRO A 261 12.48 2.66 1.39
N ALA A 262 13.45 2.69 2.31
CA ALA A 262 13.19 2.65 3.75
C ALA A 262 12.56 3.95 4.26
N ASP A 263 13.05 5.11 3.79
CA ASP A 263 12.50 6.41 4.18
C ASP A 263 11.10 6.62 3.63
N ALA A 264 10.83 6.17 2.40
CA ALA A 264 9.50 6.20 1.79
C ALA A 264 8.49 5.41 2.63
N VAL A 265 8.82 4.16 3.01
CA VAL A 265 7.96 3.34 3.87
C VAL A 265 7.72 3.99 5.22
N ARG A 266 8.78 4.44 5.90
CA ARG A 266 8.66 5.09 7.21
C ARG A 266 7.78 6.33 7.13
N THR A 267 7.99 7.18 6.13
CA THR A 267 7.22 8.43 5.93
C THR A 267 5.76 8.13 5.66
N GLY A 268 5.45 7.27 4.69
CA GLY A 268 4.07 6.98 4.29
C GLY A 268 3.24 6.32 5.39
N VAL A 269 3.81 5.33 6.07
CA VAL A 269 3.14 4.61 7.17
C VAL A 269 2.93 5.53 8.38
N THR A 270 3.92 6.36 8.70
CA THR A 270 3.83 7.35 9.79
C THR A 270 2.75 8.38 9.50
N GLU A 271 2.73 8.97 8.30
CA GLU A 271 1.75 9.99 7.93
C GLU A 271 0.31 9.47 7.84
N PHE A 272 0.13 8.20 7.48
CA PHE A 272 -1.17 7.55 7.59
C PHE A 272 -1.65 7.49 9.05
N ASN A 273 -0.82 6.95 9.94
CA ASN A 273 -1.17 6.76 11.34
C ASN A 273 -1.27 8.07 12.13
N ARG A 274 -0.48 9.09 11.75
CA ARG A 274 -0.59 10.45 12.30
C ARG A 274 -1.99 11.03 12.06
N ARG A 275 -2.49 10.92 10.83
CA ARG A 275 -3.85 11.38 10.50
C ARG A 275 -4.92 10.58 11.22
N TRP A 276 -4.75 9.27 11.36
CA TRP A 276 -5.66 8.49 12.20
C TRP A 276 -5.75 9.05 13.61
N ALA A 277 -4.61 9.35 14.23
CA ALA A 277 -4.56 9.90 15.58
C ALA A 277 -5.15 11.30 15.73
N GLN A 278 -5.18 12.07 14.63
CA GLN A 278 -5.76 13.41 14.58
C GLN A 278 -7.27 13.40 14.31
N ASP A 279 -7.73 12.49 13.43
CA ASP A 279 -9.07 12.55 12.86
C ASP A 279 -10.10 11.68 13.60
N VAL A 280 -9.65 10.59 14.24
CA VAL A 280 -10.56 9.53 14.71
C VAL A 280 -10.67 9.56 16.23
N PRO A 281 -11.88 9.51 16.81
CA PRO A 281 -12.02 9.42 18.26
C PRO A 281 -11.53 8.07 18.79
N TYR A 282 -11.01 8.08 20.01
CA TYR A 282 -10.76 6.86 20.78
C TYR A 282 -12.02 6.46 21.54
N ILE A 283 -12.41 5.20 21.42
CA ILE A 283 -13.60 4.65 22.07
C ILE A 283 -13.16 3.36 22.76
N ASP A 284 -13.23 3.36 24.09
CA ASP A 284 -12.91 2.24 24.98
C ASP A 284 -14.22 1.67 25.51
N VAL A 285 -14.41 0.36 25.35
CA VAL A 285 -15.60 -0.35 25.85
C VAL A 285 -15.21 -1.68 26.51
N PRO A 286 -15.98 -2.17 27.51
CA PRO A 286 -15.60 -3.35 28.28
C PRO A 286 -15.46 -4.66 27.48
N ASP A 287 -16.06 -4.75 26.29
CA ASP A 287 -15.97 -5.90 25.40
C ASP A 287 -14.96 -5.63 24.28
N PRO A 288 -13.78 -6.28 24.30
CA PRO A 288 -12.74 -6.10 23.29
C PRO A 288 -13.21 -6.42 21.86
N ALA A 289 -14.15 -7.35 21.69
CA ALA A 289 -14.68 -7.68 20.37
C ALA A 289 -15.50 -6.52 19.81
N LEU A 290 -16.30 -5.85 20.65
CA LEU A 290 -17.05 -4.66 20.27
C LEU A 290 -16.13 -3.46 20.04
N GLU A 291 -15.10 -3.27 20.87
CA GLU A 291 -14.12 -2.20 20.68
C GLU A 291 -13.40 -2.32 19.33
N LYS A 292 -12.88 -3.52 19.01
CA LYS A 292 -12.26 -3.78 17.71
C LYS A 292 -13.23 -3.56 16.55
N ALA A 293 -14.50 -3.92 16.70
CA ALA A 293 -15.52 -3.66 15.69
C ALA A 293 -15.77 -2.15 15.49
N ILE A 294 -15.70 -1.34 16.54
CA ILE A 294 -15.79 0.12 16.47
C ILE A 294 -14.57 0.71 15.76
N VAL A 295 -13.35 0.27 16.09
CA VAL A 295 -12.12 0.68 15.39
C VAL A 295 -12.22 0.32 13.89
N TYR A 296 -12.65 -0.91 13.59
CA TYR A 296 -12.89 -1.35 12.22
C TYR A 296 -13.94 -0.48 11.51
N ARG A 297 -15.01 -0.07 12.20
CA ARG A 297 -16.05 0.77 11.60
C ARG A 297 -15.51 2.15 11.23
N TRP A 298 -14.72 2.79 12.09
CA TRP A 298 -14.07 4.06 11.76
C TRP A 298 -13.13 3.95 10.55
N TRP A 299 -12.33 2.89 10.49
CA TRP A 299 -11.54 2.59 9.29
C TRP A 299 -12.45 2.38 8.08
N GLY A 300 -13.54 1.63 8.23
CA GLY A 300 -14.50 1.36 7.17
C GLY A 300 -15.14 2.64 6.61
N GLU A 301 -15.52 3.59 7.46
CA GLU A 301 -16.04 4.89 7.01
C GLU A 301 -14.99 5.67 6.22
N ARG A 302 -13.75 5.77 6.75
CA ARG A 302 -12.62 6.42 6.06
C ARG A 302 -12.29 5.73 4.73
N TYR A 303 -12.32 4.39 4.71
CA TYR A 303 -12.02 3.58 3.54
C TYR A 303 -13.11 3.68 2.48
N ASN A 304 -14.38 3.92 2.84
CA ASN A 304 -15.50 4.02 1.91
C ASN A 304 -15.89 5.48 1.58
N THR A 305 -15.01 6.44 1.85
CA THR A 305 -15.20 7.86 1.49
C THR A 305 -14.49 8.19 0.17
N LEU A 306 -15.01 9.17 -0.56
CA LEU A 306 -14.39 9.79 -1.73
C LEU A 306 -14.56 11.31 -1.67
#